data_AF-A0A2N9X4Y6-F1
#
_entry.id   AF-A0A2N9X4Y6-F1
#
_cell.length_a   1.000
_cell.length_b   1.000
_cell.length_c   1.000
_cell.angle_alpha   90.00
_cell.angle_beta   90.00
_cell.angle_gamma   90.00
#
_symmetry.space_group_name_H-M   'P 1'
#
loop_
_entity.id
_entity.type
_entity.pdbx_description
1 polymer ?
#
loop_
_entity_poly.entity_id
_entity_poly.type
_entity_poly.pdbx_seq_one_letter_code
_entity_poly.pdbx_strand_id
1 'polypeptide(L)'
;MFKKFFLLIFLLCGLNKFVWSEEDNLNHTNPSNQSKLKLQEKNADIEQKKPEFYSSMTPQQAKQFAVDLFHKIDIDEKNILNAYKQGDYKTINQYLMYDINDYITKPYSEVEDKFCLIKKYFPFNEEMFPYLLCDRALINFTTYTTSLLNKLQYPDDEYDDALVLKNRLNFEKAKYLCYMKITMDYEEASKD
;
A
#
# COMPACT_ATOMS: atom_id res chain seq x y z
N MET A 1 29.52 18.48 -50.32
CA MET A 1 30.71 18.40 -49.45
C MET A 1 30.33 19.05 -48.11
N PHE A 2 30.55 18.52 -46.91
CA PHE A 2 30.96 17.17 -46.46
C PHE A 2 29.82 16.59 -45.59
N LYS A 3 29.48 15.30 -45.68
CA LYS A 3 29.93 14.18 -44.82
C LYS A 3 29.85 14.40 -43.29
N LYS A 4 29.08 13.49 -42.65
CA LYS A 4 29.01 13.13 -41.23
C LYS A 4 30.40 12.92 -40.58
N PHE A 5 30.54 13.07 -39.24
CA PHE A 5 30.91 11.98 -38.29
C PHE A 5 31.09 12.43 -36.80
N PHE A 6 31.08 11.45 -35.88
CA PHE A 6 31.43 11.45 -34.42
C PHE A 6 30.59 12.35 -33.47
N LEU A 7 29.89 11.90 -32.41
CA LEU A 7 29.81 10.66 -31.59
C LEU A 7 30.87 10.52 -30.44
N LEU A 8 30.36 10.39 -29.20
CA LEU A 8 30.92 9.82 -27.95
C LEU A 8 32.05 10.51 -27.13
N ILE A 9 31.66 11.01 -25.94
CA ILE A 9 32.36 10.85 -24.63
C ILE A 9 31.21 10.72 -23.59
N PHE A 10 30.88 9.59 -22.94
CA PHE A 10 31.54 8.74 -21.91
C PHE A 10 31.68 9.36 -20.50
N LEU A 11 31.55 8.49 -19.47
CA LEU A 11 31.86 8.70 -18.02
C LEU A 11 30.89 9.63 -17.25
N LEU A 12 30.43 9.38 -16.01
CA LEU A 12 30.47 8.27 -15.02
C LEU A 12 29.07 8.23 -14.34
N CYS A 13 28.56 7.21 -13.61
CA CYS A 13 28.82 5.77 -13.41
C CYS A 13 27.58 5.16 -12.69
N GLY A 14 27.65 3.95 -12.11
CA GLY A 14 26.75 3.55 -11.01
C GLY A 14 25.75 2.41 -11.25
N LEU A 15 26.09 1.39 -12.04
CA LEU A 15 25.34 0.13 -12.08
C LEU A 15 26.20 -1.01 -11.51
N ASN A 16 25.99 -1.32 -10.22
CA ASN A 16 26.48 -2.54 -9.60
C ASN A 16 25.77 -3.75 -10.24
N LYS A 17 26.45 -4.43 -11.16
CA LYS A 17 26.04 -5.77 -11.59
C LYS A 17 26.42 -6.75 -10.48
N PHE A 18 25.41 -7.28 -9.81
CA PHE A 18 25.56 -8.40 -8.89
C PHE A 18 25.95 -9.65 -9.71
N VAL A 19 27.22 -10.04 -9.63
CA VAL A 19 27.74 -11.23 -10.33
C VAL A 19 27.65 -12.42 -9.39
N TRP A 20 26.87 -13.43 -9.78
CA TRP A 20 26.99 -14.77 -9.21
C TRP A 20 28.27 -15.41 -9.75
N SER A 21 29.11 -15.94 -8.85
CA SER A 21 30.24 -16.81 -9.19
C SER A 21 30.00 -18.14 -8.49
N GLU A 22 29.91 -19.21 -9.27
CA GLU A 22 29.84 -20.59 -8.77
C GLU A 22 31.25 -21.18 -8.62
N GLU A 23 31.33 -22.17 -7.74
CA GLU A 23 32.40 -23.16 -7.53
C GLU A 23 33.83 -22.67 -7.24
N ASP A 24 34.34 -23.12 -6.08
CA ASP A 24 35.68 -23.68 -6.04
C ASP A 24 35.70 -24.92 -5.14
N ASN A 25 36.20 -26.05 -5.68
CA ASN A 25 36.23 -27.35 -5.03
C ASN A 25 37.51 -27.52 -4.20
N LEU A 26 37.41 -27.72 -2.89
CA LEU A 26 38.50 -28.26 -2.09
C LEU A 26 38.05 -29.39 -1.16
N ASN A 27 38.33 -30.63 -1.59
CA ASN A 27 38.31 -31.81 -0.75
C ASN A 27 39.31 -31.66 0.40
N HIS A 28 38.88 -31.85 1.65
CA HIS A 28 39.78 -32.41 2.66
C HIS A 28 39.05 -33.19 3.78
N THR A 29 39.33 -34.51 3.80
CA THR A 29 39.36 -35.40 4.98
C THR A 29 38.14 -35.49 5.91
N ASN A 30 37.42 -36.61 5.74
CA ASN A 30 36.49 -37.24 6.66
C ASN A 30 37.10 -37.57 8.04
N PRO A 31 36.40 -37.25 9.16
CA PRO A 31 36.54 -38.00 10.39
C PRO A 31 35.20 -38.56 10.92
N SER A 32 35.15 -39.88 11.00
CA SER A 32 34.47 -40.68 12.03
C SER A 32 32.94 -40.56 12.23
N ASN A 33 32.26 -41.69 11.98
CA ASN A 33 30.92 -42.00 12.47
C ASN A 33 30.81 -41.93 14.01
N GLN A 34 30.36 -40.83 14.62
CA GLN A 34 29.88 -40.86 16.02
C GLN A 34 28.97 -39.69 16.49
N SER A 35 27.92 -39.35 15.75
CA SER A 35 26.84 -38.48 16.28
C SER A 35 25.43 -38.76 15.76
N LYS A 36 25.26 -39.75 14.87
CA LYS A 36 23.98 -40.05 14.19
C LYS A 36 23.03 -40.92 15.03
N LEU A 37 22.80 -40.55 16.31
CA LEU A 37 21.83 -41.19 17.22
C LEU A 37 21.65 -40.38 18.52
N LYS A 38 21.04 -39.17 18.44
CA LYS A 38 20.29 -38.45 19.50
C LYS A 38 19.83 -37.05 19.04
N LEU A 39 19.08 -36.99 17.94
CA LEU A 39 18.34 -35.77 17.56
C LEU A 39 16.99 -36.09 16.86
N GLN A 40 16.38 -37.20 17.23
CA GLN A 40 14.99 -37.54 16.92
C GLN A 40 14.29 -37.77 18.26
N GLU A 41 13.53 -36.75 18.68
CA GLU A 41 12.53 -36.67 19.78
C GLU A 41 12.54 -35.28 20.45
N LYS A 42 12.43 -34.22 19.62
CA LYS A 42 12.00 -32.89 20.09
C LYS A 42 11.30 -32.03 19.03
N ASN A 43 10.71 -32.68 18.02
CA ASN A 43 9.99 -32.04 16.90
C ASN A 43 8.49 -32.36 16.95
N ALA A 44 7.88 -32.17 18.12
CA ALA A 44 6.44 -32.38 18.35
C ALA A 44 5.94 -31.44 19.47
N ASP A 45 6.13 -30.14 19.23
CA ASP A 45 5.41 -28.97 19.79
C ASP A 45 6.31 -27.72 19.67
N ILE A 46 6.65 -27.38 18.43
CA ILE A 46 6.79 -25.97 18.08
C ILE A 46 5.44 -25.57 17.49
N GLU A 47 4.48 -25.36 18.39
CA GLU A 47 3.30 -24.55 18.09
C GLU A 47 3.84 -23.25 17.47
N GLN A 48 3.50 -23.00 16.20
CA GLN A 48 3.99 -21.82 15.49
C GLN A 48 3.35 -20.59 16.11
N LYS A 49 3.97 -20.08 17.18
CA LYS A 49 3.57 -18.86 17.87
C LYS A 49 3.58 -17.76 16.81
N LYS A 50 2.38 -17.35 16.34
CA LYS A 50 2.25 -16.32 15.31
C LYS A 50 3.09 -15.11 15.73
N PRO A 51 3.87 -14.49 14.83
CA PRO A 51 4.65 -13.32 15.19
C PRO A 51 3.74 -12.26 15.82
N GLU A 52 4.16 -11.66 16.94
CA GLU A 52 3.39 -10.67 17.72
C GLU A 52 3.17 -9.31 16.98
N PHE A 53 3.38 -9.33 15.66
CA PHE A 53 3.35 -8.23 14.69
C PHE A 53 2.15 -8.29 13.74
N TYR A 54 1.30 -9.33 13.83
CA TYR A 54 0.05 -9.43 13.06
C TYR A 54 -1.17 -9.29 13.97
N SER A 55 -2.13 -8.44 13.58
CA SER A 55 -3.42 -8.38 14.24
C SER A 55 -4.23 -9.65 13.95
N SER A 56 -5.07 -10.09 14.89
CA SER A 56 -5.95 -11.24 14.68
C SER A 56 -7.22 -10.82 13.94
N MET A 57 -7.42 -11.36 12.76
CA MET A 57 -8.57 -11.10 11.91
C MET A 57 -8.95 -12.36 11.14
N THR A 58 -10.24 -12.53 10.88
CA THR A 58 -10.80 -13.59 10.01
C THR A 58 -11.15 -13.02 8.63
N PRO A 59 -11.27 -13.87 7.58
CA PRO A 59 -11.73 -13.46 6.25
C PRO A 59 -12.99 -12.58 6.26
N GLN A 60 -13.98 -12.92 7.08
CA GLN A 60 -15.23 -12.16 7.16
C GLN A 60 -15.05 -10.79 7.83
N GLN A 61 -14.17 -10.69 8.84
CA GLN A 61 -13.83 -9.40 9.45
C GLN A 61 -13.01 -8.52 8.49
N ALA A 62 -12.11 -9.11 7.70
CA ALA A 62 -11.35 -8.40 6.67
C ALA A 62 -12.27 -7.84 5.59
N LYS A 63 -13.20 -8.65 5.09
CA LYS A 63 -14.24 -8.22 4.16
C LYS A 63 -15.10 -7.10 4.74
N GLN A 64 -15.54 -7.23 5.99
CA GLN A 64 -16.36 -6.19 6.64
C GLN A 64 -15.59 -4.87 6.77
N PHE A 65 -14.34 -4.90 7.24
CA PHE A 65 -13.48 -3.71 7.32
C PHE A 65 -13.35 -3.02 5.94
N ALA A 66 -13.16 -3.80 4.87
CA ALA A 66 -13.05 -3.28 3.52
C ALA A 66 -14.35 -2.64 3.00
N VAL A 67 -15.51 -3.24 3.34
CA VAL A 67 -16.84 -2.66 3.06
C VAL A 67 -17.04 -1.35 3.82
N ASP A 68 -16.70 -1.30 5.10
CA ASP A 68 -16.84 -0.11 5.94
C ASP A 68 -15.93 1.03 5.44
N LEU A 69 -14.69 0.71 5.05
CA LEU A 69 -13.76 1.65 4.42
C LEU A 69 -14.30 2.18 3.08
N PHE A 70 -14.83 1.32 2.23
CA PHE A 70 -15.46 1.74 0.97
C PHE A 70 -16.67 2.66 1.22
N HIS A 71 -17.50 2.35 2.22
CA HIS A 71 -18.64 3.17 2.58
C HIS A 71 -18.22 4.55 3.10
N LYS A 72 -17.17 4.62 3.93
CA LYS A 72 -16.56 5.89 4.36
C LYS A 72 -16.09 6.72 3.16
N ILE A 73 -15.33 6.13 2.24
CA ILE A 73 -14.84 6.80 1.03
C ILE A 73 -16.01 7.38 0.21
N ASP A 74 -17.10 6.63 0.07
CA ASP A 74 -18.30 7.06 -0.68
C ASP A 74 -19.07 8.21 0.01
N ILE A 75 -19.08 8.26 1.35
CA ILE A 75 -19.64 9.38 2.13
C ILE A 75 -18.74 10.62 2.01
N ASP A 76 -17.45 10.46 2.28
CA ASP A 76 -16.48 11.56 2.27
C ASP A 76 -16.41 12.20 0.87
N GLU A 77 -16.41 11.40 -0.21
CA GLU A 77 -16.47 11.88 -1.58
C GLU A 77 -17.67 12.79 -1.83
N LYS A 78 -18.88 12.38 -1.41
CA LYS A 78 -20.10 13.18 -1.59
C LYS A 78 -20.00 14.51 -0.85
N ASN A 79 -19.45 14.50 0.37
CA ASN A 79 -19.26 15.70 1.18
C ASN A 79 -18.23 16.65 0.53
N ILE A 80 -17.09 16.14 0.09
CA ILE A 80 -16.01 16.91 -0.55
C ILE A 80 -16.45 17.46 -1.91
N LEU A 81 -17.10 16.66 -2.75
CA LEU A 81 -17.61 17.13 -4.05
C LEU A 81 -18.73 18.17 -3.88
N ASN A 82 -19.54 18.08 -2.82
CA ASN A 82 -20.51 19.12 -2.49
C ASN A 82 -19.81 20.41 -2.01
N ALA A 83 -18.85 20.31 -1.09
CA ALA A 83 -18.05 21.46 -0.63
C ALA A 83 -17.34 22.16 -1.80
N TYR A 84 -16.72 21.40 -2.71
CA TYR A 84 -16.05 21.93 -3.90
C TYR A 84 -17.01 22.69 -4.82
N LYS A 85 -18.20 22.14 -5.10
CA LYS A 85 -19.25 22.83 -5.89
C LYS A 85 -19.74 24.13 -5.25
N GLN A 86 -19.61 24.28 -3.94
CA GLN A 86 -19.98 25.48 -3.19
C GLN A 86 -18.81 26.46 -2.99
N GLY A 87 -17.59 26.11 -3.44
CA GLY A 87 -16.38 26.89 -3.17
C GLY A 87 -15.91 26.85 -1.71
N ASP A 88 -16.37 25.88 -0.92
CA ASP A 88 -16.06 25.77 0.51
C ASP A 88 -14.66 25.17 0.74
N TYR A 89 -13.66 26.03 0.57
CA TYR A 89 -12.26 25.75 0.89
C TYR A 89 -12.09 25.27 2.34
N LYS A 90 -12.88 25.81 3.29
CA LYS A 90 -12.69 25.50 4.72
C LYS A 90 -13.03 24.05 5.01
N THR A 91 -14.13 23.52 4.48
CA THR A 91 -14.53 22.11 4.68
C THR A 91 -13.53 21.16 4.03
N ILE A 92 -13.03 21.45 2.82
CA ILE A 92 -12.02 20.60 2.16
C ILE A 92 -10.68 20.62 2.92
N ASN A 93 -10.24 21.79 3.37
CA ASN A 93 -9.02 21.93 4.16
C ASN A 93 -9.15 21.24 5.53
N GLN A 94 -10.29 21.37 6.21
CA GLN A 94 -10.57 20.68 7.47
C GLN A 94 -10.43 19.16 7.31
N TYR A 95 -11.06 18.60 6.27
CA TYR A 95 -10.98 17.17 5.97
C TYR A 95 -9.54 16.70 5.75
N LEU A 96 -8.75 17.43 4.95
CA LEU A 96 -7.36 17.07 4.63
C LEU A 96 -6.39 17.24 5.80
N MET A 97 -6.58 18.25 6.64
CA MET A 97 -5.66 18.57 7.75
C MET A 97 -5.97 17.77 9.01
N TYR A 98 -7.24 17.42 9.24
CA TYR A 98 -7.69 16.78 10.48
C TYR A 98 -8.44 15.48 10.19
N ASP A 99 -9.62 15.54 9.57
CA ASP A 99 -10.57 14.41 9.60
C ASP A 99 -9.99 13.11 8.97
N ILE A 100 -9.20 13.22 7.90
CA ILE A 100 -8.49 12.08 7.29
C ILE A 100 -7.26 11.65 8.11
N ASN A 101 -6.55 12.59 8.72
CA ASN A 101 -5.37 12.32 9.53
C ASN A 101 -5.73 11.60 10.82
N ASP A 102 -6.75 12.09 11.54
CA ASP A 102 -7.35 11.44 12.71
C ASP A 102 -7.82 10.02 12.37
N TYR A 103 -8.41 9.82 11.18
CA TYR A 103 -8.81 8.49 10.73
C TYR A 103 -7.62 7.56 10.48
N ILE A 104 -6.62 7.96 9.68
CA ILE A 104 -5.50 7.06 9.32
C ILE A 104 -4.49 6.83 10.45
N THR A 105 -4.43 7.73 11.44
CA THR A 105 -3.55 7.61 12.62
C THR A 105 -4.19 6.84 13.78
N LYS A 106 -5.51 6.71 13.82
CA LYS A 106 -6.19 5.86 14.79
C LYS A 106 -5.84 4.38 14.53
N PRO A 107 -5.29 3.64 15.53
CA PRO A 107 -4.95 2.24 15.35
C PRO A 107 -6.19 1.34 15.22
N TYR A 108 -6.08 0.32 14.36
CA TYR A 108 -7.06 -0.77 14.30
C TYR A 108 -7.03 -1.62 15.58
N SER A 109 -5.83 -2.01 16.04
CA SER A 109 -5.62 -2.73 17.30
C SER A 109 -4.30 -2.33 17.98
N GLU A 110 -4.02 -2.91 19.15
CA GLU A 110 -2.75 -2.76 19.86
C GLU A 110 -1.51 -3.21 19.04
N VAL A 111 -1.70 -4.01 17.98
CA VAL A 111 -0.62 -4.36 17.06
C VAL A 111 -0.23 -3.16 16.21
N GLU A 112 -1.21 -2.53 15.56
CA GLU A 112 -0.99 -1.35 14.70
C GLU A 112 -0.45 -0.15 15.49
N ASP A 113 -0.82 0.00 16.77
CA ASP A 113 -0.37 1.12 17.59
C ASP A 113 1.15 1.12 17.86
N LYS A 114 1.78 -0.07 17.85
CA LYS A 114 3.25 -0.23 18.03
C LYS A 114 4.08 0.33 16.87
N PHE A 115 3.46 0.64 15.72
CA PHE A 115 4.17 1.13 14.53
C PHE A 115 4.11 2.66 14.43
N CYS A 116 5.24 3.33 14.67
CA CYS A 116 5.30 4.80 14.72
C CYS A 116 5.27 5.52 13.36
N LEU A 117 5.45 4.83 12.24
CA LEU A 117 5.70 5.44 10.92
C LEU A 117 4.78 4.95 9.79
N ILE A 118 3.74 4.17 10.11
CA ILE A 118 2.81 3.61 9.13
C ILE A 118 1.39 4.03 9.53
N LYS A 119 0.49 4.13 8.55
CA LYS A 119 -0.94 4.33 8.81
C LYS A 119 -1.43 3.21 9.74
N LYS A 120 -2.00 3.55 10.88
CA LYS A 120 -2.37 2.58 11.93
C LYS A 120 -3.78 2.02 11.74
N TYR A 121 -4.61 2.66 10.92
CA TYR A 121 -6.02 2.29 10.75
C TYR A 121 -6.24 0.98 9.96
N PHE A 122 -5.26 0.55 9.16
CA PHE A 122 -5.38 -0.62 8.29
C PHE A 122 -4.73 -1.82 8.96
N PRO A 123 -5.44 -2.95 9.16
CA PRO A 123 -4.91 -4.10 9.89
C PRO A 123 -3.68 -4.72 9.22
N PHE A 124 -2.61 -4.95 9.98
CA PHE A 124 -1.49 -5.80 9.58
C PHE A 124 -1.88 -7.27 9.72
N ASN A 125 -2.57 -7.80 8.72
CA ASN A 125 -3.03 -9.18 8.69
C ASN A 125 -3.09 -9.69 7.23
N GLU A 126 -2.78 -10.96 7.01
CA GLU A 126 -2.75 -11.57 5.66
C GLU A 126 -4.15 -11.61 5.01
N GLU A 127 -5.22 -11.74 5.80
CA GLU A 127 -6.60 -11.70 5.32
C GLU A 127 -7.00 -10.33 4.75
N MET A 128 -6.22 -9.27 5.01
CA MET A 128 -6.40 -7.94 4.41
C MET A 128 -5.76 -7.78 3.03
N PHE A 129 -4.91 -8.71 2.58
CA PHE A 129 -4.20 -8.58 1.29
C PHE A 129 -5.15 -8.41 0.08
N PRO A 130 -6.27 -9.15 -0.05
CA PRO A 130 -7.25 -8.94 -1.12
C PRO A 130 -7.84 -7.52 -1.17
N TYR A 131 -7.83 -6.83 -0.02
CA TYR A 131 -8.49 -5.55 0.20
C TYR A 131 -7.53 -4.34 0.22
N LEU A 132 -6.25 -4.54 -0.10
CA LEU A 132 -5.26 -3.44 -0.25
C LEU A 132 -5.67 -2.40 -1.31
N LEU A 133 -6.52 -2.78 -2.26
CA LEU A 133 -7.12 -1.86 -3.24
C LEU A 133 -8.04 -0.82 -2.59
N CYS A 134 -8.58 -1.09 -1.40
CA CYS A 134 -9.41 -0.15 -0.64
C CYS A 134 -8.57 0.91 0.12
N ASP A 135 -7.39 0.55 0.67
CA ASP A 135 -6.44 1.58 1.15
C ASP A 135 -5.96 2.46 -0.01
N ARG A 136 -5.71 1.86 -1.18
CA ARG A 136 -5.35 2.61 -2.39
C ARG A 136 -6.48 3.55 -2.85
N ALA A 137 -7.74 3.15 -2.72
CA ALA A 137 -8.88 4.02 -2.99
C ALA A 137 -8.88 5.23 -2.04
N LEU A 138 -8.61 5.05 -0.74
CA LEU A 138 -8.47 6.14 0.22
C LEU A 138 -7.30 7.08 -0.12
N ILE A 139 -6.11 6.54 -0.44
CA ILE A 139 -4.94 7.35 -0.85
C ILE A 139 -5.27 8.23 -2.05
N ASN A 140 -5.85 7.62 -3.09
CA ASN A 140 -6.16 8.34 -4.32
C ASN A 140 -7.28 9.36 -4.09
N PHE A 141 -8.23 9.07 -3.20
CA PHE A 141 -9.26 10.03 -2.79
C PHE A 141 -8.65 11.26 -2.08
N THR A 142 -7.75 11.05 -1.11
CA THR A 142 -7.03 12.15 -0.46
C THR A 142 -6.24 12.98 -1.47
N THR A 143 -5.55 12.32 -2.41
CA THR A 143 -4.77 12.98 -3.48
C THR A 143 -5.66 13.82 -4.42
N TYR A 144 -6.83 13.28 -4.79
CA TYR A 144 -7.83 14.00 -5.57
C TYR A 144 -8.39 15.20 -4.81
N THR A 145 -8.70 15.01 -3.53
CA THR A 145 -9.18 16.06 -2.62
C THR A 145 -8.16 17.19 -2.46
N THR A 146 -6.86 16.88 -2.39
CA THR A 146 -5.79 17.90 -2.41
C THR A 146 -5.79 18.72 -3.70
N SER A 147 -5.94 18.09 -4.87
CA SER A 147 -6.06 18.87 -6.13
C SER A 147 -7.34 19.71 -6.20
N LEU A 148 -8.45 19.27 -5.61
CA LEU A 148 -9.66 20.11 -5.48
C LEU A 148 -9.42 21.32 -4.58
N LEU A 149 -8.69 21.16 -3.46
CA LEU A 149 -8.33 22.28 -2.58
C LEU A 149 -7.42 23.29 -3.31
N ASN A 150 -6.40 22.81 -4.00
CA ASN A 150 -5.48 23.65 -4.77
C ASN A 150 -6.24 24.46 -5.83
N LYS A 151 -7.16 23.84 -6.58
CA LYS A 151 -7.92 24.54 -7.63
C LYS A 151 -8.85 25.62 -7.07
N LEU A 152 -9.38 25.45 -5.86
CA LEU A 152 -10.11 26.53 -5.17
C LEU A 152 -9.19 27.68 -4.73
N GLN A 153 -7.93 27.38 -4.40
CA GLN A 153 -6.95 28.37 -3.95
C GLN A 153 -6.28 29.13 -5.11
N TYR A 154 -6.11 28.48 -6.26
CA TYR A 154 -5.40 28.97 -7.44
C TYR A 154 -6.22 28.73 -8.73
N PRO A 155 -7.39 29.38 -8.89
CA PRO A 155 -8.34 29.06 -9.97
C PRO A 155 -7.78 29.30 -11.38
N ASP A 156 -6.84 30.23 -11.54
CA ASP A 156 -6.28 30.62 -12.85
C ASP A 156 -5.13 29.71 -13.34
N ASP A 157 -4.71 28.69 -12.56
CA ASP A 157 -3.68 27.75 -13.00
C ASP A 157 -4.27 26.64 -13.91
N GLU A 158 -3.92 26.69 -15.19
CA GLU A 158 -4.33 25.72 -16.22
C GLU A 158 -3.72 24.33 -15.98
N TYR A 159 -2.54 24.23 -15.35
CA TYR A 159 -1.94 22.94 -15.02
C TYR A 159 -2.76 22.17 -13.97
N ASP A 160 -3.50 22.88 -13.13
CA ASP A 160 -4.24 22.29 -12.02
C ASP A 160 -5.54 21.60 -12.49
N ASP A 161 -6.18 22.03 -13.59
CA ASP A 161 -7.33 21.31 -14.17
C ASP A 161 -6.95 19.94 -14.74
N ALA A 162 -5.79 19.86 -15.41
CA ALA A 162 -5.25 18.59 -15.89
C ALA A 162 -4.87 17.65 -14.73
N LEU A 163 -4.37 18.21 -13.62
CA LEU A 163 -4.05 17.47 -12.40
C LEU A 163 -5.31 16.96 -11.68
N VAL A 164 -6.33 17.82 -11.50
CA VAL A 164 -7.65 17.47 -10.97
C VAL A 164 -8.27 16.32 -11.76
N LEU A 165 -8.26 16.40 -13.11
CA LEU A 165 -8.78 15.33 -13.97
C LEU A 165 -8.01 14.01 -13.80
N LYS A 166 -6.67 14.07 -13.82
CA LYS A 166 -5.80 12.90 -13.62
C LYS A 166 -6.06 12.23 -12.28
N ASN A 167 -6.15 13.01 -11.21
CA ASN A 167 -6.35 12.49 -9.86
C ASN A 167 -7.76 11.91 -9.68
N ARG A 168 -8.80 12.56 -10.26
CA ARG A 168 -10.16 12.00 -10.33
C ARG A 168 -10.16 10.60 -10.96
N LEU A 169 -9.56 10.46 -12.14
CA LEU A 169 -9.52 9.17 -12.86
C LEU A 169 -8.74 8.08 -12.09
N ASN A 170 -7.65 8.46 -11.42
CA ASN A 170 -6.90 7.55 -10.55
C ASN A 170 -7.72 7.09 -9.33
N PHE A 171 -8.50 8.01 -8.74
CA PHE A 171 -9.42 7.71 -7.66
C PHE A 171 -10.58 6.81 -8.10
N GLU A 172 -11.30 7.19 -9.16
CA GLU A 172 -12.42 6.42 -9.73
C GLU A 172 -12.00 4.97 -10.06
N LYS A 173 -10.83 4.80 -10.68
CA LYS A 173 -10.26 3.48 -10.96
C LYS A 173 -9.97 2.68 -9.68
N ALA A 174 -9.39 3.30 -8.66
CA ALA A 174 -9.09 2.62 -7.40
C ALA A 174 -10.36 2.28 -6.60
N LYS A 175 -11.34 3.19 -6.56
CA LYS A 175 -12.66 2.97 -5.95
C LYS A 175 -13.38 1.81 -6.64
N TYR A 176 -13.39 1.76 -7.97
CA TYR A 176 -13.96 0.64 -8.73
C TYR A 176 -13.27 -0.70 -8.41
N LEU A 177 -11.92 -0.72 -8.36
CA LEU A 177 -11.19 -1.95 -8.03
C LEU A 177 -11.43 -2.43 -6.59
N CYS A 178 -11.53 -1.52 -5.63
CA CYS A 178 -11.98 -1.85 -4.27
C CYS A 178 -13.42 -2.41 -4.27
N TYR A 179 -14.35 -1.75 -4.98
CA TYR A 179 -15.74 -2.21 -5.11
C TYR A 179 -15.82 -3.65 -5.62
N MET A 180 -15.09 -3.98 -6.70
CA MET A 180 -15.03 -5.35 -7.22
C MET A 180 -14.59 -6.34 -6.13
N LYS A 181 -13.49 -6.08 -5.44
CA LYS A 181 -12.98 -6.97 -4.38
C LYS A 181 -13.94 -7.16 -3.20
N ILE A 182 -14.68 -6.13 -2.77
CA ILE A 182 -15.66 -6.29 -1.69
C ILE A 182 -16.96 -6.99 -2.14
N THR A 183 -17.28 -7.00 -3.44
CA THR A 183 -18.44 -7.74 -3.96
C THR A 183 -18.18 -9.25 -4.11
N MET A 184 -16.94 -9.65 -4.37
CA MET A 184 -16.49 -11.05 -4.48
C MET A 184 -16.61 -11.81 -3.14
N ASP A 185 -16.66 -13.15 -3.18
CA ASP A 185 -16.33 -13.94 -1.99
C ASP A 185 -14.84 -13.84 -1.65
N TYR A 186 -14.42 -14.35 -0.48
CA TYR A 186 -13.05 -14.15 -0.01
C TYR A 186 -12.05 -14.97 -0.85
N GLU A 187 -12.43 -16.19 -1.21
CA GLU A 187 -11.67 -17.12 -2.01
C GLU A 187 -11.47 -16.63 -3.45
N GLU A 188 -12.41 -15.87 -4.02
CA GLU A 188 -12.28 -15.16 -5.30
C GLU A 188 -11.44 -13.89 -5.15
N ALA A 189 -11.70 -13.08 -4.11
CA ALA A 189 -10.93 -11.87 -3.86
C ALA A 189 -9.42 -12.15 -3.68
N SER A 190 -9.06 -13.33 -3.15
CA SER A 190 -7.68 -13.76 -2.88
C SER A 190 -6.90 -14.34 -4.07
N LYS A 191 -7.46 -14.37 -5.29
CA LYS A 191 -6.83 -15.01 -6.47
C LYS A 191 -6.02 -14.09 -7.40
N ASP A 192 -5.89 -12.79 -7.06
CA ASP A 192 -5.11 -11.78 -7.82
C ASP A 192 -4.00 -11.16 -6.98
#